data_AF-A0A2E3AHW1-F1
#
_entry.id   AF-A0A2E3AHW1-F1
#
_cell.length_a   1.000
_cell.length_b   1.000
_cell.length_c   1.000
_cell.angle_alpha   90.00
_cell.angle_beta   90.00
_cell.angle_gamma   90.00
#
_symmetry.space_group_name_H-M   'P 1'
#
loop_
_entity.id
_entity.type
_entity.pdbx_description
1 polymer ?
#
loop_
_entity_poly.entity_id
_entity_poly.type
_entity_poly.pdbx_seq_one_letter_code
_entity_poly.pdbx_strand_id
1 'polypeptide(L)' 'MSKTKQLFDQIKAHYETFEAEHEKNMNGNKAAGSRARKAVGEIKKLVTDYRKASVAGE' A
#
# COMPACT_ATOMS: atom_id res chain seq x y z
N MET A 1 -14.80 11.77 6.83
CA MET A 1 -14.37 10.59 6.04
C MET A 1 -14.32 9.43 7.01
N SER A 2 -14.96 8.29 6.72
CA SER A 2 -14.92 7.12 7.62
C SER A 2 -13.49 6.58 7.74
N LYS A 3 -13.17 5.93 8.85
CA LYS A 3 -11.85 5.33 9.07
C LYS A 3 -11.55 4.27 8.01
N THR A 4 -12.56 3.50 7.62
CA THR A 4 -12.48 2.55 6.50
C THR A 4 -12.05 3.24 5.21
N LYS A 5 -12.62 4.41 4.87
CA LYS A 5 -12.25 5.16 3.67
C LYS A 5 -10.82 5.69 3.75
N GLN A 6 -10.38 6.18 4.90
CA GLN A 6 -9.02 6.68 5.09
C GLN A 6 -7.98 5.56 4.90
N LEU A 7 -8.22 4.39 5.49
CA LEU A 7 -7.34 3.22 5.34
C LEU A 7 -7.33 2.71 3.90
N PHE A 8 -8.47 2.71 3.22
CA PHE A 8 -8.54 2.39 1.79
C PHE A 8 -7.68 3.34 0.95
N ASP A 9 -7.82 4.66 1.16
CA ASP A 9 -7.08 5.67 0.40
C ASP A 9 -5.56 5.54 0.64
N GLN A 10 -5.13 5.24 1.88
CA GLN A 10 -3.72 4.96 2.20
C GLN A 10 -3.20 3.68 1.53
N ILE A 11 -3.97 2.60 1.57
CA ILE A 11 -3.61 1.34 0.90
C ILE A 11 -3.46 1.57 -0.60
N LYS A 12 -4.39 2.30 -1.22
CA LYS A 12 -4.35 2.62 -2.65
C LYS A 12 -3.10 3.42 -3.01
N ALA A 13 -2.76 4.46 -2.25
CA ALA A 13 -1.55 5.26 -2.49
C ALA A 13 -0.26 4.43 -2.39
N HIS A 14 -0.19 3.52 -1.42
CA HIS A 14 0.94 2.59 -1.31
C HIS A 14 0.97 1.57 -2.46
N TYR A 15 -0.18 1.11 -2.93
CA TYR A 15 -0.26 0.20 -4.07
C TYR A 15 0.22 0.85 -5.37
N GLU A 16 -0.21 2.08 -5.67
CA GLU A 16 0.27 2.85 -6.83
C GLU A 16 1.80 3.02 -6.79
N THR A 17 2.37 3.29 -5.61
CA THR A 17 3.83 3.36 -5.42
C THR A 17 4.50 2.00 -5.63
N PHE A 18 3.90 0.93 -5.10
CA PHE A 18 4.42 -0.42 -5.24
C PHE A 18 4.47 -0.84 -6.71
N GLU A 19 3.39 -0.66 -7.45
CA GLU A 19 3.29 -0.97 -8.88
C GLU A 19 4.32 -0.17 -9.69
N ALA A 20 4.33 1.15 -9.54
CA ALA A 20 5.24 2.01 -10.30
C ALA A 20 6.73 1.72 -10.03
N GLU A 21 7.13 1.49 -8.77
CA GLU A 21 8.52 1.15 -8.45
C GLU A 21 8.85 -0.31 -8.81
N HIS A 22 7.88 -1.22 -8.82
CA HIS A 22 8.07 -2.59 -9.30
C HIS A 22 8.42 -2.58 -10.79
N GLU A 23 7.66 -1.88 -11.61
CA GLU A 23 7.91 -1.76 -13.05
C GLU A 23 9.29 -1.13 -13.34
N LYS A 24 9.66 -0.07 -12.62
CA LYS A 24 11.01 0.52 -12.74
C LYS A 24 12.11 -0.48 -12.38
N ASN A 25 11.89 -1.31 -11.35
CA ASN A 25 12.84 -2.34 -10.95
C ASN A 25 12.97 -3.44 -12.01
N MET A 26 11.86 -3.87 -12.61
CA MET A 26 11.88 -4.84 -13.73
C MET A 26 12.60 -4.28 -14.95
N ASN A 27 12.57 -2.96 -15.14
CA ASN A 27 13.32 -2.25 -16.19
C ASN A 27 14.77 -1.88 -15.80
N GLY A 28 15.34 -2.54 -14.78
CA GLY A 28 16.76 -2.45 -14.43
C GLY A 28 17.13 -1.41 -13.37
N ASN A 29 16.17 -0.61 -12.86
CA ASN A 29 16.45 0.33 -11.77
C ASN A 29 16.47 -0.37 -10.41
N LYS A 30 17.65 -0.86 -10.00
CA LYS A 30 17.84 -1.60 -8.74
C LYS A 30 17.37 -0.86 -7.48
N ALA A 31 17.48 0.46 -7.44
CA ALA A 31 17.06 1.25 -6.28
C ALA A 31 15.53 1.22 -6.10
N ALA A 32 14.77 1.12 -7.19
CA ALA A 32 13.31 1.01 -7.15
C ALA A 32 12.85 -0.27 -6.43
N GLY A 33 13.63 -1.35 -6.48
CA GLY A 33 13.32 -2.60 -5.77
C GLY A 33 13.21 -2.45 -4.26
N SER A 34 14.02 -1.58 -3.62
CA SER A 34 13.87 -1.33 -2.17
C SER A 34 12.61 -0.51 -1.88
N ARG A 35 12.26 0.45 -2.75
CA ARG A 35 11.07 1.29 -2.61
C ARG A 35 9.78 0.49 -2.78
N ALA A 36 9.72 -0.39 -3.79
CA ALA A 36 8.61 -1.31 -3.99
C ALA A 36 8.37 -2.20 -2.75
N ARG A 37 9.44 -2.81 -2.22
CA ARG A 37 9.36 -3.64 -1.00
C ARG A 37 8.91 -2.86 0.23
N LYS A 38 9.34 -1.60 0.37
CA LYS A 38 8.87 -0.72 1.44
C LYS A 38 7.37 -0.44 1.30
N ALA A 39 6.91 -0.08 0.10
CA ALA A 39 5.51 0.23 -0.16
C ALA A 39 4.57 -0.95 0.14
N VAL A 40 4.90 -2.16 -0.36
CA VAL A 40 4.10 -3.36 -0.03
C VAL A 40 4.16 -3.73 1.46
N GLY A 41 5.27 -3.41 2.13
CA GLY A 41 5.40 -3.54 3.58
C GLY A 41 4.44 -2.63 4.36
N GLU A 42 4.24 -1.39 3.89
CA GLU A 42 3.24 -0.48 4.48
C GLU A 42 1.81 -0.97 4.22
N ILE A 43 1.50 -1.50 3.03
CA ILE A 43 0.19 -2.15 2.75
C ILE A 43 -0.08 -3.25 3.78
N LYS A 44 0.88 -4.16 4.01
CA LYS A 44 0.75 -5.27 4.97
C LYS A 44 0.34 -4.80 6.37
N LYS A 45 0.85 -3.65 6.83
CA LYS A 45 0.49 -3.10 8.15
C LYS A 45 -0.97 -2.65 8.21
N LEU A 46 -1.50 -2.11 7.11
CA LEU A 46 -2.82 -1.51 7.05
C LEU A 46 -3.96 -2.50 6.79
N VAL A 47 -3.69 -3.65 6.16
CA VAL A 47 -4.74 -4.61 5.75
C VAL A 47 -5.58 -5.10 6.93
N THR A 48 -4.95 -5.41 8.06
CA THR A 48 -5.68 -5.87 9.26
C THR A 48 -6.56 -4.77 9.83
N ASP A 49 -6.05 -3.55 9.90
CA ASP A 49 -6.79 -2.41 10.44
C ASP A 49 -7.94 -2.01 9.54
N TYR A 50 -7.76 -2.07 8.21
CA TYR A 50 -8.84 -1.89 7.24
C TYR A 50 -9.96 -2.91 7.47
N ARG A 51 -9.63 -4.20 7.59
CA ARG A 51 -10.64 -5.24 7.85
C ARG A 51 -11.40 -4.96 9.14
N LYS A 52 -10.71 -4.59 10.23
CA LYS A 52 -11.35 -4.28 11.52
C LYS A 52 -12.30 -3.09 11.40
N ALA A 53 -11.84 -1.98 10.83
CA ALA A 53 -12.66 -0.78 10.64
C ALA A 53 -13.89 -1.07 9.76
N SER A 54 -13.69 -1.81 8.67
CA SER A 54 -14.77 -2.17 7.73
C SER A 54 -15.85 -3.03 8.39
N VAL A 55 -15.48 -4.02 9.21
CA VAL A 55 -16.45 -4.88 9.90
C VAL A 55 -17.16 -4.12 11.04
N ALA A 56 -16.47 -3.20 11.70
CA ALA A 56 -17.05 -2.36 12.74
C ALA A 56 -17.95 -1.23 12.21
N GLY A 57 -17.90 -0.93 10.90
CA GLY A 57 -18.65 0.18 10.30
C GLY A 57 -18.05 1.56 10.60
N GLU A 58 -16.74 1.63 10.90
CA GLU A 58 -16.00 2.85 11.27
C GLU A 58 -15.51 3.69 10.07
#